data_AF-A0A5N5D4A4-F1
#
_entry.id   AF-A0A5N5D4A4-F1
#
_cell.length_a   1.000
_cell.length_b   1.000
_cell.length_c   1.000
_cell.angle_alpha   90.00
_cell.angle_beta   90.00
_cell.angle_gamma   90.00
#
_symmetry.space_group_name_H-M   'P 1'
#
loop_
_entity.id
_entity.type
_entity.pdbx_description
1 polymer ?
#
loop_
_entity_poly.entity_id
_entity_poly.type
_entity_poly.pdbx_seq_one_letter_code
_entity_poly.pdbx_strand_id
1 'polypeptide(L)'
;MGSLPEFSVKPLPKSSISDVDFGAEVTGVSVENLTDDAFAFLRTALYTHNVVLIKGQKNLSPKAQYELTRRFDPAANTYSHGKSIDKRSILHADLKTIPHQPQVQVIGSGFVKSYEGLEDITLVHPHHRKFHRDPIPEEEDHDYTHFYRWHIDSAMYELDPPRVTSLAAVQVPQGRRQICRYDDGSGEELDVPLGTTAFISGYRMYDLLSEEDKEFVRTSEVEYGAHPYIWMSEARSRSNGLGLFSEGREMPDDRLPPVDPSKIRRYPMVWKNPLTGKLALMVYPTPARRIWREDSSVIEDLETVRSIVYRLQRPGISPRLVYPHDWEEGDLILFNNHGVMHSIVGSFTEDEVRIFKQCNMAASSAPIGADS
;
A
#
# COMPACT_ATOMS: atom_id res chain seq x y z
N MET A 1 29.92 28.15 15.02
CA MET A 1 28.93 27.14 15.40
C MET A 1 27.77 27.28 14.43
N GLY A 2 27.64 26.38 13.47
CA GLY A 2 26.43 26.33 12.65
C GLY A 2 25.27 25.90 13.54
N SER A 3 24.13 26.58 13.47
CA SER A 3 22.90 26.13 14.15
C SER A 3 22.60 24.70 13.70
N LEU A 4 22.31 23.81 14.65
CA LEU A 4 21.77 22.50 14.33
C LEU A 4 20.53 22.70 13.44
N PRO A 5 20.31 21.86 12.41
CA PRO A 5 19.12 21.95 11.59
C PRO A 5 17.88 21.80 12.47
N GLU A 6 16.96 22.77 12.38
CA GLU A 6 15.70 22.72 13.10
C GLU A 6 14.75 21.78 12.34
N PHE A 7 14.57 20.57 12.86
CA PHE A 7 13.59 19.62 12.34
C PHE A 7 12.18 20.07 12.72
N SER A 8 11.22 19.98 11.81
CA SER A 8 9.82 20.34 12.10
C SER A 8 8.84 19.31 11.53
N VAL A 9 7.71 19.16 12.22
CA VAL A 9 6.58 18.32 11.79
C VAL A 9 5.34 19.19 11.74
N LYS A 10 4.58 19.13 10.65
CA LYS A 10 3.27 19.77 10.52
C LYS A 10 2.26 18.78 9.96
N PRO A 11 1.02 18.70 10.49
CA PRO A 11 -0.01 17.86 9.88
C PRO A 11 -0.19 18.19 8.39
N LEU A 12 -0.46 17.16 7.58
CA LEU A 12 -0.75 17.38 6.17
C LEU A 12 -2.02 18.23 6.01
N PRO A 13 -2.09 19.10 4.99
CA PRO A 13 -3.32 19.83 4.68
C PRO A 13 -4.47 18.86 4.45
N LYS A 14 -5.64 19.17 5.01
CA LYS A 14 -6.87 18.41 4.82
C LYS A 14 -8.05 19.33 4.58
N SER A 15 -9.03 18.86 3.81
CA SER A 15 -10.28 19.58 3.59
C SER A 15 -11.10 19.68 4.90
N SER A 16 -12.02 20.64 4.97
CA SER A 16 -12.87 20.84 6.15
C SER A 16 -13.82 19.67 6.44
N ILE A 17 -14.07 18.82 5.45
CA ILE A 17 -14.92 17.63 5.55
C ILE A 17 -14.13 16.35 5.88
N SER A 18 -12.79 16.44 5.95
CA SER A 18 -11.92 15.30 6.19
C SER A 18 -11.72 15.02 7.69
N ASP A 19 -12.01 13.79 8.08
CA ASP A 19 -11.78 13.25 9.42
C ASP A 19 -10.42 12.53 9.53
N VAL A 20 -9.58 12.62 8.50
CA VAL A 20 -8.21 12.09 8.52
C VAL A 20 -7.43 12.68 9.70
N ASP A 21 -6.79 11.79 10.45
CA ASP A 21 -6.07 12.06 11.70
C ASP A 21 -4.59 11.63 11.66
N PHE A 22 -4.10 11.26 10.48
CA PHE A 22 -2.74 10.84 10.21
C PHE A 22 -2.15 11.71 9.08
N GLY A 23 -0.86 11.56 8.83
CA GLY A 23 -0.15 12.32 7.82
C GLY A 23 0.54 13.57 8.39
N ALA A 24 1.83 13.71 8.11
CA ALA A 24 2.56 14.94 8.41
C ALA A 24 3.62 15.27 7.34
N GLU A 25 3.84 16.56 7.10
CA GLU A 25 5.01 17.07 6.41
C GLU A 25 6.17 17.22 7.40
N VAL A 26 7.35 16.77 6.99
CA VAL A 26 8.61 16.92 7.72
C VAL A 26 9.56 17.83 6.94
N THR A 27 10.14 18.81 7.64
CA THR A 27 11.17 19.71 7.11
C THR A 27 12.48 19.60 7.90
N GLY A 28 13.57 20.10 7.30
CA GLY A 28 14.89 20.13 7.95
C GLY A 28 15.70 18.82 7.81
N VAL A 29 15.20 17.86 7.03
CA VAL A 29 15.87 16.57 6.80
C VAL A 29 16.45 16.51 5.39
N SER A 30 17.74 16.19 5.29
CA SER A 30 18.42 15.88 4.03
C SER A 30 18.52 14.37 3.87
N VAL A 31 17.77 13.77 2.93
CA VAL A 31 17.79 12.31 2.73
C VAL A 31 19.11 11.83 2.14
N GLU A 32 19.71 12.61 1.24
CA GLU A 32 21.04 12.34 0.66
C GLU A 32 22.16 12.35 1.71
N ASN A 33 22.00 13.14 2.78
CA ASN A 33 22.99 13.29 3.84
C ASN A 33 22.34 13.04 5.21
N LEU A 34 21.66 11.91 5.34
CA LEU A 34 20.83 11.60 6.50
C LEU A 34 21.67 11.30 7.75
N THR A 35 21.62 12.19 8.73
CA THR A 35 22.25 12.00 10.04
C THR A 35 21.43 11.07 10.94
N ASP A 36 22.04 10.58 12.02
CA ASP A 36 21.35 9.73 13.00
C ASP A 36 20.22 10.47 13.74
N ASP A 37 20.43 11.74 14.10
CA ASP A 37 19.40 12.57 14.74
C ASP A 37 18.21 12.82 13.79
N ALA A 38 18.49 13.12 12.52
CA ALA A 38 17.46 13.29 11.51
C ALA A 38 16.67 12.01 11.27
N PHE A 39 17.34 10.85 11.26
CA PHE A 39 16.66 9.56 11.15
C PHE A 39 15.82 9.24 12.40
N ALA A 40 16.34 9.48 13.61
CA ALA A 40 15.59 9.25 14.84
C ALA A 40 14.32 10.12 14.89
N PHE A 41 14.42 11.37 14.44
CA PHE A 41 13.30 12.27 14.25
C PHE A 41 12.30 11.72 13.23
N LEU A 42 12.75 11.37 12.01
CA LEU A 42 11.89 10.79 10.97
C LEU A 42 11.19 9.52 11.42
N ARG A 43 11.90 8.64 12.14
CA ARG A 43 11.33 7.39 12.67
C ARG A 43 10.21 7.68 13.64
N THR A 44 10.40 8.65 14.53
CA THR A 44 9.38 9.07 15.51
C THR A 44 8.19 9.70 14.81
N ALA A 45 8.43 10.60 13.85
CA ALA A 45 7.38 11.22 13.05
C ALA A 45 6.57 10.18 12.28
N LEU A 46 7.24 9.21 11.64
CA LEU A 46 6.57 8.18 10.85
C LEU A 46 5.69 7.27 11.70
N TYR A 47 6.16 6.75 12.83
CA TYR A 47 5.32 5.88 13.67
C TYR A 47 4.25 6.65 14.47
N THR A 48 4.37 7.97 14.58
CA THR A 48 3.32 8.83 15.19
C THR A 48 2.25 9.20 14.17
N HIS A 49 2.65 9.60 12.96
CA HIS A 49 1.76 10.14 11.93
C HIS A 49 1.43 9.15 10.80
N ASN A 50 2.06 7.98 10.77
CA ASN A 50 1.89 6.87 9.82
C ASN A 50 2.18 7.15 8.34
N VAL A 51 2.04 8.38 7.88
CA VAL A 51 2.44 8.87 6.56
C VAL A 51 3.26 10.14 6.78
N VAL A 52 4.46 10.20 6.22
CA VAL A 52 5.36 11.36 6.31
C VAL A 52 5.74 11.81 4.91
N LEU A 53 5.50 13.08 4.62
CA LEU A 53 5.90 13.75 3.39
C LEU A 53 7.19 14.55 3.62
N ILE A 54 8.14 14.42 2.72
CA ILE A 54 9.34 15.25 2.64
C ILE A 54 9.34 15.88 1.24
N LYS A 55 9.16 17.21 1.18
CA LYS A 55 9.13 17.98 -0.06
C LYS A 55 10.54 18.20 -0.64
N GLY A 56 10.63 18.57 -1.91
CA GLY A 56 11.85 19.11 -2.53
C GLY A 56 12.97 18.09 -2.80
N GLN A 57 12.65 16.80 -2.91
CA GLN A 57 13.57 15.69 -3.12
C GLN A 57 13.84 15.37 -4.60
N LYS A 58 13.83 16.36 -5.50
CA LYS A 58 13.98 16.16 -6.96
C LYS A 58 15.28 15.42 -7.36
N ASN A 59 16.33 15.60 -6.58
CA ASN A 59 17.65 14.99 -6.81
C ASN A 59 17.92 13.77 -5.93
N LEU A 60 16.91 13.20 -5.29
CA LEU A 60 17.07 12.01 -4.46
C LEU A 60 17.54 10.84 -5.32
N SER A 61 18.69 10.27 -5.00
CA SER A 61 19.25 9.09 -5.62
C SER A 61 18.54 7.81 -5.16
N PRO A 62 18.46 6.77 -6.01
CA PRO A 62 17.93 5.47 -5.60
C PRO A 62 18.69 4.88 -4.40
N LYS A 63 20.01 5.11 -4.32
CA LYS A 63 20.84 4.66 -3.20
C LYS A 63 20.40 5.29 -1.88
N ALA A 64 20.26 6.61 -1.81
CA ALA A 64 19.83 7.30 -0.59
C ALA A 64 18.40 6.90 -0.18
N GLN A 65 17.50 6.74 -1.14
CA GLN A 65 16.14 6.24 -0.89
C GLN A 65 16.16 4.83 -0.26
N TYR A 66 16.96 3.92 -0.82
CA TYR A 66 17.15 2.58 -0.27
C TYR A 66 17.77 2.62 1.13
N GLU A 67 18.83 3.39 1.34
CA GLU A 67 19.51 3.50 2.63
C GLU A 67 18.56 4.01 3.71
N LEU A 68 17.80 5.08 3.45
CA LEU A 68 16.75 5.59 4.36
C LEU A 68 15.72 4.51 4.68
N THR A 69 15.16 3.85 3.66
CA THR A 69 14.12 2.84 3.86
C THR A 69 14.66 1.66 4.69
N ARG A 70 15.90 1.24 4.43
CA ARG A 70 16.54 0.12 5.14
C ARG A 70 16.82 0.43 6.60
N ARG A 71 17.05 1.69 6.97
CA ARG A 71 17.29 2.04 8.38
C ARG A 71 16.12 1.68 9.30
N PHE A 72 14.90 1.53 8.79
CA PHE A 72 13.75 1.05 9.56
C PHE A 72 13.80 -0.46 9.87
N ASP A 73 14.52 -1.24 9.07
CA ASP A 73 14.80 -2.66 9.27
C ASP A 73 16.19 -3.02 8.70
N PRO A 74 17.27 -2.81 9.47
CA PRO A 74 18.63 -2.96 8.95
C PRO A 74 18.98 -4.38 8.45
N ALA A 75 18.22 -5.39 8.89
CA ALA A 75 18.38 -6.78 8.46
C ALA A 75 17.64 -7.10 7.14
N ALA A 76 16.71 -6.23 6.70
CA ALA A 76 16.01 -6.39 5.45
C ALA A 76 16.89 -6.00 4.24
N ASN A 77 16.91 -6.83 3.20
CA ASN A 77 17.70 -6.58 1.99
C ASN A 77 17.03 -7.04 0.68
N THR A 78 15.89 -7.72 0.78
CA THR A 78 15.18 -8.33 -0.34
C THR A 78 13.91 -7.53 -0.60
N TYR A 79 13.64 -7.19 -1.86
CA TYR A 79 12.40 -6.50 -2.24
C TYR A 79 11.17 -7.31 -1.78
N SER A 80 10.08 -6.63 -1.38
CA SER A 80 8.93 -7.30 -0.72
C SER A 80 8.20 -8.35 -1.58
N HIS A 81 8.41 -8.32 -2.91
CA HIS A 81 7.92 -9.31 -3.87
C HIS A 81 8.99 -10.31 -4.35
N GLY A 82 10.15 -10.36 -3.69
CA GLY A 82 11.25 -11.26 -4.01
C GLY A 82 12.13 -10.80 -5.16
N LYS A 83 13.04 -11.68 -5.61
CA LYS A 83 14.05 -11.38 -6.64
C LYS A 83 13.54 -11.53 -8.08
N SER A 84 12.47 -12.29 -8.28
CA SER A 84 11.87 -12.54 -9.59
C SER A 84 10.36 -12.63 -9.45
N ILE A 85 9.64 -11.82 -10.22
CA ILE A 85 8.19 -11.88 -10.32
C ILE A 85 7.85 -12.80 -11.50
N ASP A 86 7.11 -13.88 -11.24
CA ASP A 86 6.66 -14.80 -12.27
C ASP A 86 5.82 -14.05 -13.33
N LYS A 87 5.97 -14.39 -14.62
CA LYS A 87 5.23 -13.74 -15.72
C LYS A 87 3.71 -13.89 -15.60
N ARG A 88 3.24 -14.89 -14.87
CA ARG A 88 1.82 -15.12 -14.56
C ARG A 88 1.29 -14.19 -13.47
N SER A 89 2.17 -13.52 -12.72
CA SER A 89 1.79 -12.58 -11.67
C SER A 89 1.24 -11.31 -12.28
N ILE A 90 0.12 -10.83 -11.72
CA ILE A 90 -0.49 -9.55 -12.10
C ILE A 90 0.45 -8.35 -11.90
N LEU A 91 1.49 -8.47 -11.07
CA LEU A 91 2.45 -7.39 -10.78
C LEU A 91 3.60 -7.29 -11.81
N HIS A 92 3.76 -8.28 -12.68
CA HIS A 92 4.92 -8.35 -13.58
C HIS A 92 4.99 -7.14 -14.55
N ALA A 93 3.84 -6.60 -14.97
CA ALA A 93 3.80 -5.49 -15.91
C ALA A 93 4.18 -4.14 -15.29
N ASP A 94 4.02 -4.00 -13.97
CA ASP A 94 3.94 -2.70 -13.29
C ASP A 94 5.31 -2.17 -12.83
N LEU A 95 6.29 -3.07 -12.66
CA LEU A 95 7.56 -2.79 -12.00
C LEU A 95 8.74 -2.84 -12.98
N LYS A 96 9.61 -1.82 -12.96
CA LYS A 96 10.90 -1.82 -13.66
C LYS A 96 12.06 -1.65 -12.67
N THR A 97 12.90 -2.66 -12.53
CA THR A 97 14.03 -2.67 -11.60
C THR A 97 15.15 -1.73 -12.05
N ILE A 98 15.61 -0.83 -11.17
CA ILE A 98 16.80 0.00 -11.43
C ILE A 98 18.07 -0.88 -11.41
N PRO A 99 18.86 -0.98 -12.49
CA PRO A 99 19.98 -1.93 -12.57
C PRO A 99 21.07 -1.72 -11.51
N HIS A 100 21.37 -0.45 -11.18
CA HIS A 100 22.41 -0.09 -10.21
C HIS A 100 21.93 -0.10 -8.75
N GLN A 101 20.61 -0.17 -8.52
CA GLN A 101 19.99 -0.26 -7.19
C GLN A 101 18.68 -1.08 -7.22
N PRO A 102 18.75 -2.42 -7.28
CA PRO A 102 17.59 -3.28 -7.55
C PRO A 102 16.46 -3.26 -6.50
N GLN A 103 16.72 -2.75 -5.30
CA GLN A 103 15.72 -2.56 -4.24
C GLN A 103 14.77 -1.39 -4.52
N VAL A 104 15.10 -0.57 -5.52
CA VAL A 104 14.27 0.55 -5.97
C VAL A 104 13.69 0.21 -7.34
N GLN A 105 12.38 0.35 -7.44
CA GLN A 105 11.58 0.03 -8.62
C GLN A 105 11.06 1.33 -9.23
N VAL A 106 11.10 1.44 -10.55
CA VAL A 106 10.44 2.50 -11.31
C VAL A 106 9.03 2.04 -11.65
N ILE A 107 8.05 2.84 -11.24
CA ILE A 107 6.63 2.62 -11.51
C ILE A 107 6.03 3.88 -12.13
N GLY A 108 4.92 3.76 -12.85
CA GLY A 108 4.32 4.92 -13.48
C GLY A 108 3.41 4.62 -14.66
N SER A 109 3.32 5.57 -15.58
CA SER A 109 2.54 5.49 -16.81
C SER A 109 3.33 6.10 -17.97
N GLY A 110 3.14 5.55 -19.17
CA GLY A 110 3.65 6.12 -20.41
C GLY A 110 5.06 5.67 -20.79
N PHE A 111 5.49 6.12 -21.97
CA PHE A 111 6.82 5.84 -22.51
C PHE A 111 7.89 6.72 -21.86
N VAL A 112 9.02 6.11 -21.49
CA VAL A 112 10.18 6.78 -20.91
C VAL A 112 11.42 6.38 -21.70
N LYS A 113 12.00 7.36 -22.39
CA LYS A 113 13.18 7.14 -23.23
C LYS A 113 14.38 6.64 -22.43
N SER A 114 14.72 7.31 -21.33
CA SER A 114 15.77 6.85 -20.44
C SER A 114 15.57 7.33 -19.00
N TYR A 115 15.86 6.47 -18.03
CA TYR A 115 15.81 6.82 -16.61
C TYR A 115 16.63 5.83 -15.77
N GLU A 116 17.58 6.31 -14.97
CA GLU A 116 18.35 5.50 -14.01
C GLU A 116 19.03 4.25 -14.63
N GLY A 117 19.46 4.35 -15.89
CA GLY A 117 20.10 3.26 -16.65
C GLY A 117 19.11 2.30 -17.34
N LEU A 118 17.81 2.57 -17.26
CA LEU A 118 16.80 1.96 -18.12
C LEU A 118 16.66 2.77 -19.40
N GLU A 119 16.47 2.09 -20.54
CA GLU A 119 16.32 2.69 -21.86
C GLU A 119 15.04 2.14 -22.54
N ASP A 120 14.32 2.99 -23.25
CA ASP A 120 13.12 2.70 -24.05
C ASP A 120 12.07 1.84 -23.31
N ILE A 121 11.76 2.21 -22.06
CA ILE A 121 10.78 1.49 -21.24
C ILE A 121 9.38 2.10 -21.40
N THR A 122 8.37 1.25 -21.27
CA THR A 122 6.97 1.69 -21.09
C THR A 122 6.53 1.30 -19.69
N LEU A 123 6.14 2.31 -18.91
CA LEU A 123 5.56 2.13 -17.59
C LEU A 123 4.04 1.94 -17.74
N VAL A 124 3.48 1.02 -16.96
CA VAL A 124 2.07 0.65 -17.04
C VAL A 124 1.41 1.02 -15.72
N HIS A 125 0.46 1.95 -15.76
CA HIS A 125 -0.39 2.21 -14.62
C HIS A 125 -1.47 1.12 -14.54
N PRO A 126 -1.64 0.43 -13.40
CA PRO A 126 -2.71 -0.53 -13.25
C PRO A 126 -4.07 0.16 -13.35
N HIS A 127 -5.00 -0.50 -14.03
CA HIS A 127 -6.27 0.09 -14.42
C HIS A 127 -7.42 -0.80 -13.98
N HIS A 128 -8.46 -0.21 -13.38
CA HIS A 128 -9.61 -0.94 -12.82
C HIS A 128 -10.27 -1.91 -13.83
N ARG A 129 -10.37 -1.57 -15.13
CA ARG A 129 -10.87 -2.45 -16.22
C ARG A 129 -10.20 -3.83 -16.32
N LYS A 130 -8.94 -3.96 -15.88
CA LYS A 130 -8.21 -5.23 -15.93
C LYS A 130 -8.51 -6.15 -14.74
N PHE A 131 -9.05 -5.61 -13.65
CA PHE A 131 -9.11 -6.31 -12.35
C PHE A 131 -10.49 -6.30 -11.70
N HIS A 132 -11.30 -5.28 -11.93
CA HIS A 132 -12.62 -5.12 -11.33
C HIS A 132 -13.65 -5.95 -12.10
N ARG A 133 -14.68 -6.44 -11.40
CA ARG A 133 -15.82 -7.09 -12.05
C ARG A 133 -16.63 -6.07 -12.86
N ASP A 134 -16.90 -4.93 -12.24
CA ASP A 134 -17.73 -3.84 -12.74
C ASP A 134 -16.87 -2.55 -12.81
N PRO A 135 -16.04 -2.37 -13.86
CA PRO A 135 -15.22 -1.17 -14.02
C PRO A 135 -16.03 0.05 -14.50
N ILE A 136 -15.45 1.25 -14.38
CA ILE A 136 -16.02 2.46 -15.01
C ILE A 136 -16.14 2.24 -16.54
N PRO A 137 -17.28 2.59 -17.17
CA PRO A 137 -17.45 2.53 -18.63
C PRO A 137 -16.38 3.30 -19.41
N GLU A 138 -16.16 2.94 -20.67
CA GLU A 138 -15.05 3.49 -21.44
C GLU A 138 -15.16 5.00 -21.65
N GLU A 139 -16.38 5.43 -21.95
CA GLU A 139 -16.81 6.80 -22.18
C GLU A 139 -16.71 7.72 -20.95
N GLU A 140 -16.70 7.16 -19.73
CA GLU A 140 -16.69 7.90 -18.47
C GLU A 140 -15.31 7.95 -17.79
N ASP A 141 -14.37 7.11 -18.24
CA ASP A 141 -13.08 6.87 -17.56
C ASP A 141 -12.10 8.04 -17.59
N HIS A 142 -12.36 9.04 -18.44
CA HIS A 142 -11.64 10.31 -18.37
C HIS A 142 -11.97 11.10 -17.10
N ASP A 143 -13.22 11.05 -16.64
CA ASP A 143 -13.72 11.87 -15.53
C ASP A 143 -13.90 11.06 -14.24
N TYR A 144 -14.10 9.75 -14.38
CA TYR A 144 -14.38 8.84 -13.27
C TYR A 144 -13.35 7.72 -13.17
N THR A 145 -13.12 7.26 -11.94
CA THR A 145 -12.19 6.17 -11.65
C THR A 145 -12.71 5.34 -10.47
N HIS A 146 -12.02 4.24 -10.21
CA HIS A 146 -12.13 3.44 -9.00
C HIS A 146 -10.79 3.43 -8.25
N PHE A 147 -10.82 3.12 -6.95
CA PHE A 147 -9.61 2.65 -6.26
C PHE A 147 -9.20 1.32 -6.89
N TYR A 148 -7.97 1.20 -7.38
CA TYR A 148 -7.55 -0.03 -8.04
C TYR A 148 -7.53 -1.24 -7.10
N ARG A 149 -6.90 -1.08 -5.92
CA ARG A 149 -6.80 -2.14 -4.91
C ARG A 149 -6.29 -1.58 -3.60
N TRP A 150 -7.09 -1.68 -2.54
CA TRP A 150 -6.61 -1.48 -1.18
C TRP A 150 -5.70 -2.64 -0.77
N HIS A 151 -4.45 -2.32 -0.46
CA HIS A 151 -3.45 -3.33 -0.18
C HIS A 151 -2.40 -2.93 0.85
N ILE A 152 -1.67 -3.97 1.27
CA ILE A 152 -0.41 -3.90 2.01
C ILE A 152 0.67 -4.33 1.01
N ASP A 153 1.79 -3.62 0.94
CA ASP A 153 2.92 -3.99 0.08
C ASP A 153 3.49 -5.34 0.55
N SER A 154 3.14 -6.47 -0.03
CA SER A 154 3.74 -7.75 0.35
C SER A 154 3.43 -8.85 -0.66
N ALA A 155 4.34 -9.82 -0.76
CA ALA A 155 4.06 -11.11 -1.39
C ALA A 155 3.00 -11.92 -0.63
N MET A 156 2.86 -11.74 0.69
CA MET A 156 2.02 -12.53 1.60
C MET A 156 2.24 -14.06 1.53
N TYR A 157 3.38 -14.47 0.98
CA TYR A 157 3.86 -15.85 0.93
C TYR A 157 5.39 -15.79 0.98
N GLU A 158 6.01 -16.60 1.84
CA GLU A 158 7.46 -16.64 2.11
C GLU A 158 8.08 -15.37 2.71
N LEU A 159 7.54 -14.19 2.44
CA LEU A 159 8.11 -12.91 2.83
C LEU A 159 7.17 -12.14 3.75
N ASP A 160 7.74 -11.55 4.80
CA ASP A 160 7.00 -10.73 5.76
C ASP A 160 6.78 -9.31 5.23
N PRO A 161 5.63 -8.69 5.55
CA PRO A 161 5.30 -7.35 5.06
C PRO A 161 6.35 -6.32 5.53
N PRO A 162 6.85 -5.45 4.63
CA PRO A 162 7.81 -4.40 4.91
C PRO A 162 7.30 -3.54 6.07
N ARG A 163 8.22 -3.00 6.88
CA ARG A 163 7.84 -2.03 7.92
C ARG A 163 7.43 -0.69 7.32
N VAL A 164 8.18 -0.26 6.30
CA VAL A 164 8.04 1.05 5.66
C VAL A 164 8.23 0.91 4.16
N THR A 165 7.42 1.64 3.40
CA THR A 165 7.66 1.89 1.97
C THR A 165 8.01 3.36 1.81
N SER A 166 8.97 3.64 0.93
CA SER A 166 9.22 4.98 0.41
C SER A 166 8.78 5.07 -1.05
N LEU A 167 8.12 6.18 -1.38
CA LEU A 167 7.61 6.45 -2.70
C LEU A 167 7.97 7.90 -3.09
N ALA A 168 8.79 8.05 -4.12
CA ALA A 168 9.31 9.34 -4.58
C ALA A 168 8.73 9.71 -5.95
N ALA A 169 8.14 10.90 -6.05
CA ALA A 169 7.65 11.47 -7.29
C ALA A 169 8.81 12.08 -8.10
N VAL A 170 8.95 11.62 -9.33
CA VAL A 170 9.97 12.13 -10.28
C VAL A 170 9.30 13.03 -11.30
N GLN A 171 8.22 12.53 -11.92
CA GLN A 171 7.41 13.24 -12.88
C GLN A 171 5.95 12.91 -12.61
N VAL A 172 5.11 13.94 -12.53
CA VAL A 172 3.67 13.83 -12.21
C VAL A 172 2.87 14.65 -13.20
N PRO A 173 1.78 14.12 -13.79
CA PRO A 173 0.86 14.96 -14.56
C PRO A 173 0.21 15.99 -13.63
N GLN A 174 -0.11 17.17 -14.17
CA GLN A 174 -0.64 18.28 -13.39
C GLN A 174 -2.04 18.66 -13.89
N GLY A 175 -2.90 19.09 -12.96
CA GLY A 175 -4.14 19.80 -13.25
C GLY A 175 -5.39 18.93 -13.47
N ARG A 176 -5.27 17.68 -13.95
CA ARG A 176 -6.44 16.80 -14.10
C ARG A 176 -6.81 16.14 -12.77
N ARG A 177 -8.12 16.08 -12.51
CA ARG A 177 -8.75 15.40 -11.38
C ARG A 177 -9.79 14.43 -11.90
N GLN A 178 -10.14 13.45 -11.09
CA GLN A 178 -11.20 12.49 -11.37
C GLN A 178 -12.09 12.32 -10.14
N ILE A 179 -13.32 11.87 -10.34
CA ILE A 179 -14.19 11.43 -9.27
C ILE A 179 -14.03 9.92 -9.09
N CYS A 180 -13.53 9.51 -7.93
CA CYS A 180 -13.48 8.10 -7.54
C CYS A 180 -14.85 7.66 -7.02
N ARG A 181 -15.55 6.81 -7.79
CA ARG A 181 -16.84 6.22 -7.38
C ARG A 181 -16.62 4.95 -6.59
N TYR A 182 -17.50 4.65 -5.64
CA TYR A 182 -17.42 3.42 -4.85
C TYR A 182 -18.23 2.28 -5.48
N ASP A 183 -19.33 2.63 -6.16
CA ASP A 183 -20.22 1.73 -6.91
C ASP A 183 -20.59 0.44 -6.16
N ASP A 184 -20.77 0.55 -4.85
CA ASP A 184 -21.15 -0.54 -3.94
C ASP A 184 -22.54 -0.35 -3.33
N GLY A 185 -23.35 0.55 -3.91
CA GLY A 185 -24.69 0.91 -3.46
C GLY A 185 -24.74 2.02 -2.40
N SER A 186 -23.59 2.51 -1.90
CA SER A 186 -23.54 3.62 -0.94
C SER A 186 -23.79 4.99 -1.58
N GLY A 187 -23.52 5.15 -2.87
CA GLY A 187 -23.49 6.46 -3.55
C GLY A 187 -22.31 7.35 -3.10
N GLU A 188 -21.31 6.80 -2.39
CA GLU A 188 -20.11 7.53 -2.00
C GLU A 188 -19.21 7.82 -3.21
N GLU A 189 -18.68 9.03 -3.24
CA GLU A 189 -17.73 9.52 -4.25
C GLU A 189 -16.62 10.32 -3.56
N LEU A 190 -15.43 10.36 -4.17
CA LEU A 190 -14.30 11.14 -3.70
C LEU A 190 -13.60 11.85 -4.86
N ASP A 191 -13.51 13.17 -4.81
CA ASP A 191 -12.69 13.94 -5.75
C ASP A 191 -11.19 13.71 -5.47
N VAL A 192 -10.46 13.27 -6.49
CA VAL A 192 -9.04 12.88 -6.38
C VAL A 192 -8.19 13.50 -7.48
N PRO A 193 -6.93 13.88 -7.20
CA PRO A 193 -5.99 14.23 -8.25
C PRO A 193 -5.63 13.00 -9.10
N LEU A 194 -5.36 13.20 -10.39
CA LEU A 194 -4.94 12.12 -11.29
C LEU A 194 -3.68 11.42 -10.76
N GLY A 195 -3.69 10.09 -10.71
CA GLY A 195 -2.50 9.33 -10.32
C GLY A 195 -2.15 9.41 -8.84
N THR A 196 -3.12 9.76 -8.00
CA THR A 196 -2.96 9.85 -6.56
C THR A 196 -2.61 8.49 -5.95
N THR A 197 -1.95 8.55 -4.79
CA THR A 197 -1.91 7.44 -3.86
C THR A 197 -2.85 7.79 -2.72
N ALA A 198 -3.92 7.01 -2.57
CA ALA A 198 -4.88 7.14 -1.49
C ALA A 198 -4.46 6.28 -0.30
N PHE A 199 -4.54 6.83 0.91
CA PHE A 199 -4.19 6.16 2.16
C PHE A 199 -5.37 6.10 3.11
N ILE A 200 -5.41 5.03 3.92
CA ILE A 200 -6.38 4.81 5.01
C ILE A 200 -5.67 4.28 6.25
N SER A 201 -6.16 4.67 7.41
CA SER A 201 -5.57 4.31 8.71
C SER A 201 -6.16 3.02 9.26
N GLY A 202 -5.31 2.01 9.44
CA GLY A 202 -5.71 0.78 10.13
C GLY A 202 -6.04 1.03 11.61
N TYR A 203 -5.45 2.05 12.24
CA TYR A 203 -5.82 2.48 13.59
C TYR A 203 -7.24 3.01 13.63
N ARG A 204 -7.60 3.88 12.68
CA ARG A 204 -8.95 4.42 12.58
C ARG A 204 -9.97 3.34 12.27
N MET A 205 -9.63 2.36 11.42
CA MET A 205 -10.46 1.17 11.21
C MET A 205 -10.74 0.42 12.50
N TYR A 206 -9.69 0.15 13.29
CA TYR A 206 -9.83 -0.53 14.58
C TYR A 206 -10.68 0.26 15.57
N ASP A 207 -10.51 1.58 15.64
CA ASP A 207 -11.29 2.45 16.54
C ASP A 207 -12.79 2.47 16.19
N LEU A 208 -13.14 2.27 14.91
CA LEU A 208 -14.53 2.21 14.42
C LEU A 208 -15.23 0.87 14.69
N LEU A 209 -14.49 -0.17 15.07
CA LEU A 209 -15.06 -1.48 15.36
C LEU A 209 -15.95 -1.45 16.61
N SER A 210 -16.97 -2.30 16.60
CA SER A 210 -17.71 -2.65 17.82
C SER A 210 -16.79 -3.33 18.84
N GLU A 211 -17.14 -3.36 20.12
CA GLU A 211 -16.33 -4.06 21.12
C GLU A 211 -16.26 -5.58 20.85
N GLU A 212 -17.33 -6.18 20.32
CA GLU A 212 -17.32 -7.58 19.88
C GLU A 212 -16.33 -7.79 18.72
N ASP A 213 -16.33 -6.91 17.72
CA ASP A 213 -15.38 -6.99 16.61
C ASP A 213 -13.94 -6.74 17.08
N LYS A 214 -13.71 -5.81 18.02
CA LYS A 214 -12.39 -5.58 18.61
C LYS A 214 -11.87 -6.82 19.29
N GLU A 215 -12.71 -7.50 20.08
CA GLU A 215 -12.33 -8.76 20.71
C GLU A 215 -11.98 -9.80 19.65
N PHE A 216 -12.86 -9.99 18.66
CA PHE A 216 -12.63 -10.93 17.56
C PHE A 216 -11.31 -10.70 16.83
N VAL A 217 -10.99 -9.46 16.43
CA VAL A 217 -9.75 -9.18 15.66
C VAL A 217 -8.49 -9.16 16.53
N ARG A 218 -8.60 -8.99 17.85
CA ARG A 218 -7.46 -9.06 18.76
C ARG A 218 -6.99 -10.49 18.99
N THR A 219 -7.91 -11.44 18.94
CA THR A 219 -7.67 -12.84 19.27
C THR A 219 -7.57 -13.75 18.04
N SER A 220 -7.85 -13.20 16.84
CA SER A 220 -7.82 -13.95 15.58
C SER A 220 -6.60 -13.64 14.71
N GLU A 221 -6.23 -14.62 13.88
CA GLU A 221 -5.19 -14.51 12.86
C GLU A 221 -5.76 -14.76 11.46
N VAL A 222 -5.23 -14.08 10.44
CA VAL A 222 -5.55 -14.34 9.02
C VAL A 222 -4.42 -15.12 8.38
N GLU A 223 -4.78 -16.19 7.69
CA GLU A 223 -3.90 -16.95 6.81
C GLU A 223 -4.12 -16.55 5.35
N TYR A 224 -3.02 -16.40 4.63
CA TYR A 224 -3.01 -15.97 3.23
C TYR A 224 -2.81 -17.15 2.27
N GLY A 225 -3.41 -17.07 1.09
CA GLY A 225 -3.27 -18.10 0.05
C GLY A 225 -1.82 -18.24 -0.43
N ALA A 226 -1.38 -19.45 -0.77
CA ALA A 226 -0.08 -19.65 -1.39
C ALA A 226 -0.03 -19.01 -2.79
N HIS A 227 1.14 -18.48 -3.17
CA HIS A 227 1.33 -17.77 -4.44
C HIS A 227 0.19 -16.77 -4.77
N PRO A 228 -0.16 -15.81 -3.88
CA PRO A 228 -1.46 -15.16 -3.94
C PRO A 228 -1.78 -14.49 -5.28
N TYR A 229 -0.80 -13.83 -5.90
CA TYR A 229 -0.98 -13.13 -7.18
C TYR A 229 -1.20 -14.06 -8.39
N ILE A 230 -0.92 -15.36 -8.25
CA ILE A 230 -1.30 -16.39 -9.22
C ILE A 230 -2.66 -16.97 -8.83
N TRP A 231 -2.83 -17.31 -7.54
CA TRP A 231 -4.07 -17.85 -6.98
C TRP A 231 -5.30 -17.01 -7.31
N MET A 232 -5.19 -15.68 -7.21
CA MET A 232 -6.31 -14.77 -7.44
C MET A 232 -6.31 -14.09 -8.82
N SER A 233 -5.48 -14.55 -9.76
CA SER A 233 -5.30 -13.88 -11.07
C SER A 233 -6.58 -13.81 -11.92
N GLU A 234 -7.47 -14.79 -11.79
CA GLU A 234 -8.76 -14.84 -12.51
C GLU A 234 -9.93 -14.29 -11.68
N ALA A 235 -9.72 -14.02 -10.39
CA ALA A 235 -10.73 -13.40 -9.53
C ALA A 235 -10.94 -11.92 -9.91
N ARG A 236 -12.05 -11.34 -9.44
CA ARG A 236 -12.44 -9.97 -9.76
C ARG A 236 -12.70 -9.14 -8.51
N SER A 237 -12.15 -7.94 -8.50
CA SER A 237 -12.27 -6.98 -7.41
C SER A 237 -13.62 -6.27 -7.40
N ARG A 238 -14.00 -5.78 -6.21
CA ARG A 238 -15.10 -4.82 -6.04
C ARG A 238 -14.72 -3.47 -6.62
N SER A 239 -15.72 -2.68 -7.02
CA SER A 239 -15.54 -1.34 -7.60
C SER A 239 -14.79 -0.38 -6.68
N ASN A 240 -15.03 -0.45 -5.36
CA ASN A 240 -14.28 0.32 -4.36
C ASN A 240 -12.85 -0.21 -4.06
N GLY A 241 -12.37 -1.23 -4.78
CA GLY A 241 -11.02 -1.79 -4.64
C GLY A 241 -10.80 -2.63 -3.37
N LEU A 242 -11.83 -2.84 -2.53
CA LEU A 242 -11.71 -3.53 -1.24
C LEU A 242 -12.02 -5.03 -1.38
N GLY A 243 -10.98 -5.78 -1.73
CA GLY A 243 -11.03 -7.24 -1.84
C GLY A 243 -11.82 -7.76 -3.04
N LEU A 244 -12.02 -9.07 -3.08
CA LEU A 244 -12.55 -9.79 -4.25
C LEU A 244 -13.96 -10.34 -4.03
N PHE A 245 -14.71 -10.50 -5.12
CA PHE A 245 -15.95 -11.29 -5.13
C PHE A 245 -15.65 -12.79 -5.02
N SER A 246 -16.55 -13.55 -4.38
CA SER A 246 -16.48 -15.01 -4.30
C SER A 246 -17.29 -15.66 -5.42
N GLU A 247 -16.66 -15.78 -6.59
CA GLU A 247 -17.27 -16.37 -7.79
C GLU A 247 -16.61 -17.70 -8.20
N GLY A 248 -15.76 -18.27 -7.33
CA GLY A 248 -15.04 -19.53 -7.61
C GLY A 248 -14.05 -19.42 -8.76
N ARG A 249 -13.45 -18.24 -8.97
CA ARG A 249 -12.50 -17.95 -10.05
C ARG A 249 -11.04 -18.10 -9.62
N GLU A 250 -10.79 -18.47 -8.38
CA GLU A 250 -9.45 -18.70 -7.88
C GLU A 250 -8.81 -19.90 -8.60
N MET A 251 -7.50 -19.82 -8.83
CA MET A 251 -6.76 -20.95 -9.38
C MET A 251 -6.81 -22.13 -8.41
N PRO A 252 -7.24 -23.32 -8.85
CA PRO A 252 -7.18 -24.53 -8.05
C PRO A 252 -5.76 -24.86 -7.59
N ASP A 253 -5.64 -25.45 -6.40
CA ASP A 253 -4.34 -25.71 -5.76
C ASP A 253 -3.41 -26.60 -6.61
N ASP A 254 -3.95 -27.49 -7.44
CA ASP A 254 -3.19 -28.38 -8.34
C ASP A 254 -2.59 -27.67 -9.58
N ARG A 255 -3.06 -26.45 -9.88
CA ARG A 255 -2.52 -25.59 -10.96
C ARG A 255 -1.56 -24.52 -10.45
N LEU A 256 -1.43 -24.35 -9.13
CA LEU A 256 -0.46 -23.46 -8.53
C LEU A 256 0.97 -24.01 -8.69
N PRO A 257 2.00 -23.14 -8.67
CA PRO A 257 3.37 -23.61 -8.46
C PRO A 257 3.48 -24.41 -7.16
N PRO A 258 4.50 -25.28 -7.00
CA PRO A 258 4.68 -26.06 -5.78
C PRO A 258 4.54 -25.22 -4.51
N VAL A 259 3.66 -25.65 -3.61
CA VAL A 259 3.38 -24.97 -2.35
C VAL A 259 4.23 -25.62 -1.25
N ASP A 260 4.98 -24.78 -0.53
CA ASP A 260 5.67 -25.16 0.69
C ASP A 260 4.84 -24.66 1.87
N PRO A 261 4.23 -25.56 2.67
CA PRO A 261 3.41 -25.16 3.81
C PRO A 261 4.14 -24.27 4.81
N SER A 262 5.47 -24.39 4.95
CA SER A 262 6.26 -23.56 5.87
C SER A 262 6.37 -22.10 5.42
N LYS A 263 6.06 -21.81 4.15
CA LYS A 263 6.06 -20.47 3.57
C LYS A 263 4.69 -19.79 3.62
N ILE A 264 3.63 -20.52 3.97
CA ILE A 264 2.30 -19.95 4.17
C ILE A 264 2.36 -18.99 5.34
N ARG A 265 1.83 -17.79 5.14
CA ARG A 265 1.87 -16.73 6.14
C ARG A 265 0.54 -16.65 6.87
N ARG A 266 0.65 -16.60 8.19
CA ARG A 266 -0.43 -16.35 9.13
C ARG A 266 -0.02 -15.19 10.03
N TYR A 267 -0.87 -14.18 10.13
CA TYR A 267 -0.60 -12.97 10.91
C TYR A 267 -1.80 -12.60 11.78
N PRO A 268 -1.57 -11.97 12.95
CA PRO A 268 -2.64 -11.33 13.71
C PRO A 268 -3.47 -10.39 12.83
N MET A 269 -4.78 -10.31 13.07
CA MET A 269 -5.64 -9.38 12.32
C MET A 269 -5.37 -7.92 12.68
N VAL A 270 -4.86 -7.66 13.88
CA VAL A 270 -4.40 -6.33 14.32
C VAL A 270 -2.90 -6.30 14.52
N TRP A 271 -2.23 -5.25 14.06
CA TRP A 271 -0.79 -5.07 14.21
C TRP A 271 -0.48 -3.92 15.15
N LYS A 272 0.51 -4.12 16.02
CA LYS A 272 0.91 -3.17 17.05
C LYS A 272 1.93 -2.18 16.51
N ASN A 273 1.66 -0.89 16.73
CA ASN A 273 2.61 0.16 16.45
C ASN A 273 3.84 0.03 17.39
N PRO A 274 5.07 -0.06 16.87
CA PRO A 274 6.26 -0.30 17.68
C PRO A 274 6.66 0.90 18.55
N LEU A 275 6.12 2.10 18.28
CA LEU A 275 6.38 3.30 19.08
C LEU A 275 5.22 3.60 20.04
N THR A 276 3.98 3.62 19.53
CA THR A 276 2.82 4.10 20.28
C THR A 276 2.06 2.99 21.00
N GLY A 277 2.30 1.73 20.66
CA GLY A 277 1.58 0.57 21.19
C GLY A 277 0.13 0.44 20.72
N LYS A 278 -0.39 1.39 19.93
CA LYS A 278 -1.73 1.33 19.36
C LYS A 278 -1.88 0.14 18.41
N LEU A 279 -3.10 -0.39 18.29
CA LEU A 279 -3.45 -1.49 17.39
C LEU A 279 -4.10 -0.95 16.11
N ALA A 280 -3.63 -1.43 14.96
CA ALA A 280 -4.22 -1.16 13.65
C ALA A 280 -4.84 -2.43 13.08
N LEU A 281 -6.08 -2.37 12.58
CA LEU A 281 -6.68 -3.46 11.80
C LEU A 281 -5.95 -3.56 10.45
N MET A 282 -5.13 -4.60 10.31
CA MET A 282 -4.24 -4.79 9.16
C MET A 282 -4.42 -6.19 8.57
N VAL A 283 -5.47 -6.32 7.75
CA VAL A 283 -5.75 -7.53 6.97
C VAL A 283 -5.63 -7.16 5.50
N TYR A 284 -4.87 -7.91 4.70
CA TYR A 284 -4.85 -7.69 3.25
C TYR A 284 -6.06 -8.44 2.63
N PRO A 285 -7.14 -7.74 2.22
CA PRO A 285 -8.41 -8.39 1.91
C PRO A 285 -8.39 -9.30 0.69
N THR A 286 -7.50 -9.01 -0.26
CA THR A 286 -7.45 -9.68 -1.55
C THR A 286 -6.89 -11.11 -1.45
N PRO A 287 -5.73 -11.34 -0.80
CA PRO A 287 -5.16 -12.68 -0.62
C PRO A 287 -5.61 -13.44 0.65
N ALA A 288 -6.50 -12.89 1.48
CA ALA A 288 -6.97 -13.56 2.68
C ALA A 288 -7.72 -14.86 2.33
N ARG A 289 -7.34 -15.98 2.97
CA ARG A 289 -7.87 -17.33 2.66
C ARG A 289 -8.60 -17.96 3.84
N ARG A 290 -8.09 -17.82 5.06
CA ARG A 290 -8.71 -18.38 6.29
C ARG A 290 -8.58 -17.43 7.46
N ILE A 291 -9.50 -17.54 8.42
CA ILE A 291 -9.40 -16.87 9.72
C ILE A 291 -9.31 -17.93 10.80
N TRP A 292 -8.24 -17.88 11.59
CA TRP A 292 -7.98 -18.74 12.74
C TRP A 292 -8.41 -18.00 14.00
N ARG A 293 -9.24 -18.62 14.82
CA ARG A 293 -9.71 -18.08 16.09
C ARG A 293 -8.89 -18.62 17.25
N GLU A 294 -8.96 -17.94 18.39
CA GLU A 294 -8.25 -18.33 19.63
C GLU A 294 -8.60 -19.74 20.11
N ASP A 295 -9.87 -20.15 19.95
CA ASP A 295 -10.36 -21.50 20.26
C ASP A 295 -9.88 -22.58 19.27
N SER A 296 -8.95 -22.23 18.37
CA SER A 296 -8.42 -23.07 17.29
C SER A 296 -9.44 -23.46 16.21
N SER A 297 -10.66 -22.92 16.25
CA SER A 297 -11.59 -23.06 15.12
C SER A 297 -11.15 -22.22 13.92
N VAL A 298 -11.49 -22.69 12.72
CA VAL A 298 -11.07 -22.08 11.46
C VAL A 298 -12.29 -21.74 10.62
N ILE A 299 -12.36 -20.49 10.17
CA ILE A 299 -13.28 -20.07 9.11
C ILE A 299 -12.53 -20.26 7.80
N GLU A 300 -12.91 -21.29 7.05
CA GLU A 300 -12.28 -21.69 5.80
C GLU A 300 -13.16 -21.49 4.56
N ASP A 301 -14.46 -21.24 4.76
CA ASP A 301 -15.34 -20.81 3.67
C ASP A 301 -14.94 -19.42 3.16
N LEU A 302 -14.47 -19.35 1.91
CA LEU A 302 -13.86 -18.16 1.34
C LEU A 302 -14.85 -16.98 1.22
N GLU A 303 -16.13 -17.26 0.94
CA GLU A 303 -17.18 -16.24 0.93
C GLU A 303 -17.38 -15.62 2.32
N THR A 304 -17.46 -16.45 3.35
CA THR A 304 -17.54 -16.00 4.75
C THR A 304 -16.32 -15.20 5.15
N VAL A 305 -15.10 -15.66 4.84
CA VAL A 305 -13.84 -14.93 5.12
C VAL A 305 -13.88 -13.54 4.49
N ARG A 306 -14.19 -13.45 3.19
CA ARG A 306 -14.25 -12.17 2.46
C ARG A 306 -15.34 -11.25 2.98
N SER A 307 -16.50 -11.80 3.32
CA SER A 307 -17.61 -11.04 3.90
C SER A 307 -17.24 -10.42 5.25
N ILE A 308 -16.60 -11.20 6.13
CA ILE A 308 -16.09 -10.70 7.43
C ILE A 308 -15.06 -9.59 7.22
N VAL A 309 -14.04 -9.83 6.39
CA VAL A 309 -12.98 -8.84 6.16
C VAL A 309 -13.54 -7.56 5.55
N TYR A 310 -14.43 -7.68 4.56
CA TYR A 310 -15.09 -6.53 3.94
C TYR A 310 -15.91 -5.73 4.95
N ARG A 311 -16.73 -6.39 5.77
CA ARG A 311 -17.54 -5.75 6.82
C ARG A 311 -16.68 -4.96 7.81
N LEU A 312 -15.55 -5.54 8.23
CA LEU A 312 -14.63 -4.90 9.19
C LEU A 312 -13.89 -3.70 8.59
N GLN A 313 -13.55 -3.74 7.30
CA GLN A 313 -12.72 -2.70 6.66
C GLN A 313 -13.50 -1.62 5.91
N ARG A 314 -14.70 -1.93 5.39
CA ARG A 314 -15.47 -1.03 4.53
C ARG A 314 -15.79 0.34 5.18
N PRO A 315 -16.12 0.43 6.47
CA PRO A 315 -16.30 1.74 7.11
C PRO A 315 -15.05 2.62 7.07
N GLY A 316 -13.85 2.01 7.16
CA GLY A 316 -12.59 2.73 7.17
C GLY A 316 -12.14 3.29 5.82
N ILE A 317 -12.82 2.91 4.72
CA ILE A 317 -12.62 3.54 3.42
C ILE A 317 -13.67 4.60 3.10
N SER A 318 -14.55 5.02 4.02
CA SER A 318 -15.50 6.12 3.72
C SER A 318 -14.72 7.39 3.26
N PRO A 319 -15.20 8.18 2.29
CA PRO A 319 -14.46 9.31 1.70
C PRO A 319 -13.83 10.28 2.70
N ARG A 320 -14.48 10.50 3.85
CA ARG A 320 -13.99 11.40 4.92
C ARG A 320 -12.72 10.89 5.61
N LEU A 321 -12.44 9.59 5.53
CA LEU A 321 -11.32 8.90 6.19
C LEU A 321 -10.17 8.57 5.22
N VAL A 322 -10.32 8.89 3.94
CA VAL A 322 -9.32 8.66 2.91
C VAL A 322 -8.46 9.92 2.74
N TYR A 323 -7.14 9.74 2.70
CA TYR A 323 -6.21 10.78 2.31
C TYR A 323 -5.70 10.53 0.87
N PRO A 324 -6.26 11.21 -0.15
CA PRO A 324 -5.71 11.20 -1.49
C PRO A 324 -4.56 12.23 -1.57
N HIS A 325 -3.33 11.75 -1.72
CA HIS A 325 -2.18 12.66 -1.82
C HIS A 325 -2.10 13.29 -3.22
N ASP A 326 -2.08 14.63 -3.26
CA ASP A 326 -1.85 15.41 -4.48
C ASP A 326 -0.34 15.57 -4.68
N TRP A 327 0.21 14.77 -5.60
CA TRP A 327 1.65 14.64 -5.76
C TRP A 327 2.26 15.86 -6.47
N GLU A 328 3.35 16.37 -5.92
CA GLU A 328 4.25 17.29 -6.61
C GLU A 328 5.58 16.61 -6.96
N GLU A 329 6.26 17.07 -8.01
CA GLU A 329 7.59 16.57 -8.34
C GLU A 329 8.58 16.82 -7.21
N GLY A 330 9.31 15.78 -6.81
CA GLY A 330 10.22 15.83 -5.67
C GLY A 330 9.54 15.56 -4.33
N ASP A 331 8.26 15.19 -4.31
CA ASP A 331 7.65 14.65 -3.09
C ASP A 331 8.23 13.27 -2.80
N LEU A 332 8.62 13.05 -1.54
CA LEU A 332 8.94 11.74 -0.99
C LEU A 332 7.96 11.43 0.13
N ILE A 333 7.15 10.39 -0.04
CA ILE A 333 6.32 9.86 1.04
C ILE A 333 6.99 8.62 1.63
N LEU A 334 7.09 8.58 2.95
CA LEU A 334 7.28 7.39 3.75
C LEU A 334 5.95 6.99 4.37
N PHE A 335 5.57 5.72 4.29
CA PHE A 335 4.39 5.24 5.01
C PHE A 335 4.66 3.96 5.79
N ASN A 336 4.06 3.91 6.99
CA ASN A 336 4.06 2.78 7.89
C ASN A 336 3.16 1.68 7.32
N ASN A 337 3.73 0.72 6.59
CA ASN A 337 2.99 -0.43 6.04
C ASN A 337 2.31 -1.28 7.10
N HIS A 338 2.69 -1.13 8.37
CA HIS A 338 2.07 -1.84 9.48
C HIS A 338 0.93 -1.04 10.13
N GLY A 339 0.58 0.13 9.61
CA GLY A 339 -0.44 1.01 10.18
C GLY A 339 -1.38 1.65 9.16
N VAL A 340 -1.05 1.60 7.87
CA VAL A 340 -1.91 2.10 6.78
C VAL A 340 -2.02 1.08 5.65
N MET A 341 -3.17 1.07 4.99
CA MET A 341 -3.31 0.51 3.64
C MET A 341 -3.36 1.64 2.62
N HIS A 342 -3.07 1.31 1.37
CA HIS A 342 -3.11 2.28 0.29
C HIS A 342 -3.63 1.69 -1.01
N SER A 343 -4.05 2.57 -1.91
CA SER A 343 -4.44 2.24 -3.28
C SER A 343 -3.94 3.31 -4.22
N ILE A 344 -3.46 2.90 -5.40
CA ILE A 344 -3.36 3.83 -6.52
C ILE A 344 -4.76 4.14 -7.05
N VAL A 345 -4.92 5.34 -7.62
CA VAL A 345 -6.19 5.80 -8.17
C VAL A 345 -5.92 6.62 -9.44
N GLY A 346 -6.80 6.46 -10.42
CA GLY A 346 -6.83 7.22 -11.65
C GLY A 346 -6.65 6.36 -12.90
N SER A 347 -7.09 6.91 -14.01
CA SER A 347 -6.97 6.31 -15.34
C SER A 347 -6.26 7.28 -16.26
N PHE A 348 -5.09 6.90 -16.76
CA PHE A 348 -4.23 7.77 -17.57
C PHE A 348 -4.54 7.63 -19.05
N THR A 349 -4.44 8.73 -19.79
CA THR A 349 -4.36 8.70 -21.25
C THR A 349 -2.92 8.38 -21.70
N GLU A 350 -2.73 8.08 -22.99
CA GLU A 350 -1.41 7.68 -23.52
C GLU A 350 -0.34 8.78 -23.38
N ASP A 351 -0.75 10.05 -23.40
CA ASP A 351 0.14 11.21 -23.31
C ASP A 351 0.50 11.61 -21.86
N GLU A 352 -0.19 11.04 -20.87
CA GLU A 352 0.02 11.37 -19.46
C GLU A 352 1.11 10.51 -18.83
N VAL A 353 2.34 11.01 -18.91
CA VAL A 353 3.52 10.36 -18.35
C VAL A 353 3.63 10.61 -16.84
N ARG A 354 3.84 9.53 -16.09
CA ARG A 354 4.09 9.54 -14.64
C ARG A 354 5.30 8.67 -14.34
N ILE A 355 6.22 9.15 -13.51
CA ILE A 355 7.43 8.40 -13.13
C ILE A 355 7.63 8.52 -11.62
N PHE A 356 7.75 7.37 -10.96
CA PHE A 356 7.93 7.25 -9.52
C PHE A 356 9.01 6.23 -9.21
N LYS A 357 9.67 6.41 -8.06
CA LYS A 357 10.55 5.41 -7.46
C LYS A 357 9.93 4.84 -6.20
N GLN A 358 9.66 3.55 -6.18
CA GLN A 358 9.18 2.83 -5.00
C GLN A 358 10.32 1.99 -4.40
N CYS A 359 10.48 2.03 -3.08
CA CYS A 359 11.38 1.16 -2.36
C CYS A 359 10.69 0.57 -1.13
N ASN A 360 10.69 -0.75 -1.04
CA ASN A 360 10.26 -1.50 0.13
C ASN A 360 11.06 -2.82 0.19
N MET A 361 11.27 -3.34 1.39
CA MET A 361 11.98 -4.61 1.59
C MET A 361 11.19 -5.50 2.52
N ALA A 362 11.11 -6.79 2.19
CA ALA A 362 10.55 -7.80 3.06
C ALA A 362 11.15 -7.66 4.46
N ALA A 363 10.28 -7.52 5.47
CA ALA A 363 10.73 -7.30 6.83
C ALA A 363 11.51 -8.51 7.35
N SER A 364 12.41 -8.27 8.29
CA SER A 364 13.18 -9.33 8.95
C SER A 364 12.35 -10.13 9.97
N SER A 365 11.14 -9.68 10.27
CA SER A 365 10.22 -10.32 11.21
C SER A 365 8.76 -10.06 10.84
N ALA A 366 7.90 -11.00 11.20
CA ALA A 366 6.44 -10.85 11.12
C ALA A 366 5.93 -9.65 11.95
N PRO A 367 4.76 -9.09 11.59
CA PRO A 367 4.07 -8.11 12.43
C PRO A 367 3.68 -8.71 13.78
N ILE A 368 3.70 -7.88 14.82
CA ILE A 368 3.35 -8.25 16.19
C ILE A 368 1.91 -7.84 16.46
N GLY A 369 1.13 -8.74 17.07
CA GLY A 369 -0.28 -8.51 17.42
C GLY A 369 -0.50 -7.76 18.74
N ALA A 370 -1.72 -7.88 19.27
CA ALA A 370 -2.02 -7.46 20.62
C ALA A 370 -1.19 -8.24 21.65
N ASP A 371 -0.93 -7.63 22.80
CA ASP A 371 -0.31 -8.35 23.92
C ASP A 371 -1.28 -9.42 24.41
N SER A 372 -0.77 -10.64 24.61
CA SER A 372 -1.48 -11.80 25.16
C SER A 372 -1.79 -11.64 26.64
#